data_AF-A0A813GJU4-F1
#
_entry.id   AF-A0A813GJU4-F1
#
_cell.length_a   1.000
_cell.length_b   1.000
_cell.length_c   1.000
_cell.angle_alpha   90.00
_cell.angle_beta   90.00
_cell.angle_gamma   90.00
#
_symmetry.space_group_name_H-M   'P 1'
#
loop_
_entity.id
_entity.type
_entity.pdbx_description
1 polymer ?
#
loop_
_entity_poly.entity_id
_entity_poly.type
_entity_poly.pdbx_seq_one_letter_code
_entity_poly.pdbx_strand_id
1 'polypeptide(L)'
;MDSLTTNDEQAVAGGDGNLDGAMYAEAAEGGGEDIVINSREFFHEIDEVREALKLVVKPDMSTASCRETCERIGKIWGAYQEQPGLLDPFLEEMIEPLMAAIGGAVHESPKSPLTSFPNLHLLSSLMYLLTTVRGYKTVSRFFPHEAADLEPCLEAAEVEAASGKTETWSTLYTLTLWMGMVLLTPFDLQSIDSGGDKSLSDRILELGLQGLRSTSRTRDASAWMLAKFFTRPDVTSAGALQSFLTWTKEVWSPPVDANG
;
A
#
# COMPACT_ATOMS: atom_id res chain seq x y z
N MET A 1 -17.08 -14.45 0.29
CA MET A 1 -15.72 -14.41 -0.29
C MET A 1 -14.87 -13.41 0.51
N ASP A 2 -15.07 -13.39 1.84
CA ASP A 2 -14.87 -12.21 2.68
C ASP A 2 -13.84 -12.43 3.79
N SER A 3 -13.18 -13.59 3.85
CA SER A 3 -12.41 -13.98 5.04
C SER A 3 -11.05 -13.30 5.18
N LEU A 4 -10.54 -12.61 4.15
CA LEU A 4 -9.25 -11.90 4.21
C LEU A 4 -9.38 -10.38 4.37
N THR A 5 -10.60 -9.81 4.24
CA THR A 5 -10.80 -8.36 4.18
C THR A 5 -11.85 -7.83 5.16
N THR A 6 -12.41 -8.65 6.07
CA THR A 6 -13.54 -8.24 6.93
C THR A 6 -13.20 -7.71 8.33
N ASN A 7 -11.92 -7.51 8.68
CA ASN A 7 -11.58 -7.02 10.03
C ASN A 7 -11.44 -5.50 10.18
N ASP A 8 -11.88 -4.70 9.20
CA ASP A 8 -11.55 -3.26 9.14
C ASP A 8 -12.65 -2.31 9.67
N GLU A 9 -13.41 -2.70 10.70
CA GLU A 9 -14.40 -1.82 11.36
C GLU A 9 -14.16 -1.53 12.86
N GLN A 10 -13.09 -2.03 13.49
CA GLN A 10 -12.79 -1.70 14.89
C GLN A 10 -11.29 -1.48 15.16
N ALA A 11 -10.71 -0.42 14.59
CA ALA A 11 -9.42 0.10 15.05
C ALA A 11 -9.20 1.56 14.60
N VAL A 12 -10.08 2.47 15.02
CA VAL A 12 -9.80 3.91 14.93
C VAL A 12 -10.04 4.55 16.29
N ALA A 13 -9.04 4.42 17.18
CA ALA A 13 -8.80 5.35 18.28
C ALA A 13 -7.39 5.14 18.85
N GLY A 14 -6.57 6.21 18.83
CA GLY A 14 -5.26 6.30 19.49
C GLY A 14 -4.15 6.67 18.51
N GLY A 15 -3.56 7.86 18.49
CA GLY A 15 -3.54 8.96 19.46
C GLY A 15 -2.09 9.29 19.79
N ASP A 16 -1.48 10.22 19.04
CA ASP A 16 -0.23 10.89 19.41
C ASP A 16 -0.49 11.81 20.62
N GLY A 17 0.39 11.76 21.64
CA GLY A 17 0.40 12.77 22.70
C GLY A 17 1.00 12.31 24.03
N ASN A 18 2.29 12.56 24.21
CA ASN A 18 2.94 12.66 25.52
C ASN A 18 2.57 14.01 26.17
N LEU A 19 2.21 14.05 27.47
CA LEU A 19 2.48 15.12 28.46
C LEU A 19 1.80 14.83 29.83
N ASP A 20 2.59 15.07 30.89
CA ASP A 20 2.39 15.00 32.35
C ASP A 20 1.02 15.31 32.98
N GLY A 21 0.76 14.71 34.17
CA GLY A 21 -0.11 15.31 35.19
C GLY A 21 -0.84 14.38 36.18
N ALA A 22 -0.18 14.08 37.30
CA ALA A 22 -0.66 13.74 38.65
C ALA A 22 -2.14 13.35 38.93
N MET A 23 -2.26 12.21 39.64
CA MET A 23 -3.05 11.99 40.87
C MET A 23 -4.59 12.03 40.80
N TYR A 24 -5.21 10.84 40.79
CA TYR A 24 -6.34 10.47 41.69
C TYR A 24 -6.27 8.97 41.98
N ALA A 25 -6.38 8.63 43.27
CA ALA A 25 -6.55 7.27 43.76
C ALA A 25 -8.03 7.04 44.04
N GLU A 26 -8.59 5.91 43.58
CA GLU A 26 -9.54 5.12 44.37
C GLU A 26 -9.74 3.73 43.75
N ALA A 27 -9.96 2.76 44.64
CA ALA A 27 -9.96 1.33 44.40
C ALA A 27 -11.31 0.81 43.90
N ALA A 28 -11.29 -0.23 43.07
CA ALA A 28 -12.33 -1.26 43.04
C ALA A 28 -11.78 -2.56 42.44
N GLU A 29 -12.01 -3.64 43.18
CA GLU A 29 -11.56 -5.01 42.96
C GLU A 29 -12.30 -5.70 41.79
N GLY A 30 -11.62 -6.71 41.23
CA GLY A 30 -12.25 -8.01 40.98
C GLY A 30 -12.97 -8.20 39.65
N GLY A 31 -12.23 -8.69 38.65
CA GLY A 31 -12.78 -9.27 37.43
C GLY A 31 -11.66 -9.81 36.57
N GLY A 32 -11.22 -11.04 36.84
CA GLY A 32 -10.23 -11.73 36.03
C GLY A 32 -10.78 -12.03 34.64
N GLU A 33 -10.56 -11.12 33.70
CA GLU A 33 -10.41 -11.51 32.31
C GLU A 33 -8.98 -12.02 32.16
N ASP A 34 -8.85 -13.31 31.82
CA ASP A 34 -7.59 -13.85 31.32
C ASP A 34 -7.19 -13.04 30.08
N ILE A 35 -6.39 -12.01 30.29
CA ILE A 35 -5.64 -11.37 29.22
C ILE A 35 -4.70 -12.46 28.73
N VAL A 36 -5.08 -13.13 27.64
CA VAL A 36 -4.19 -14.02 26.90
C VAL A 36 -3.14 -13.10 26.28
N ILE A 37 -2.10 -12.78 27.06
CA ILE A 37 -0.88 -12.19 26.57
C ILE A 37 -0.31 -13.23 25.61
N ASN A 38 -0.47 -13.01 24.31
CA ASN A 38 0.08 -13.87 23.26
C ASN A 38 1.60 -13.76 23.33
N SER A 39 2.22 -14.53 24.23
CA SER A 39 3.64 -14.48 24.61
C SER A 39 4.53 -15.15 23.57
N ARG A 40 4.40 -14.75 22.30
CA ARG A 40 5.34 -15.18 21.26
C ARG A 40 6.64 -14.41 21.48
N GLU A 41 7.73 -15.15 21.72
CA GLU A 41 9.07 -14.55 21.81
C GLU A 41 9.80 -14.60 20.45
N PHE A 42 9.35 -15.48 19.54
CA PHE A 42 9.97 -15.71 18.24
C PHE A 42 8.93 -15.89 17.13
N PHE A 43 9.38 -15.69 15.89
CA PHE A 43 8.62 -16.08 14.71
C PHE A 43 8.84 -17.57 14.40
N HIS A 44 7.96 -18.43 14.90
CA HIS A 44 8.15 -19.89 14.83
C HIS A 44 7.80 -20.46 13.45
N GLU A 45 6.84 -19.85 12.76
CA GLU A 45 6.32 -20.32 11.48
C GLU A 45 7.11 -19.78 10.27
N ILE A 46 8.31 -19.22 10.49
CA ILE A 46 9.06 -18.60 9.39
C ILE A 46 9.43 -19.58 8.28
N ASP A 47 9.84 -20.81 8.62
CA ASP A 47 10.17 -21.82 7.63
C ASP A 47 8.94 -22.23 6.82
N GLU A 48 7.76 -22.29 7.46
CA GLU A 48 6.49 -22.56 6.79
C GLU A 48 6.13 -21.42 5.83
N VAL A 49 6.25 -20.16 6.27
CA VAL A 49 5.99 -18.99 5.42
C VAL A 49 6.97 -18.94 4.25
N ARG A 50 8.25 -19.24 4.47
CA ARG A 50 9.27 -19.26 3.42
C ARG A 50 8.95 -20.28 2.34
N GLU A 51 8.58 -21.50 2.70
CA GLU A 51 8.18 -22.52 1.72
C GLU A 51 6.86 -22.16 1.02
N ALA A 52 5.88 -21.63 1.75
CA ALA A 52 4.62 -21.17 1.17
C ALA A 52 4.83 -20.03 0.17
N LEU A 53 5.70 -19.06 0.48
CA LEU A 53 6.05 -17.96 -0.41
C LEU A 53 6.69 -18.46 -1.72
N LYS A 54 7.61 -19.43 -1.65
CA LYS A 54 8.21 -20.06 -2.83
C LYS A 54 7.19 -20.72 -3.75
N LEU A 55 6.02 -21.14 -3.23
CA LEU A 55 4.94 -21.72 -4.03
C LEU A 55 4.07 -20.64 -4.67
N VAL A 56 3.63 -19.63 -3.91
CA VAL A 56 2.67 -18.63 -4.42
C VAL A 56 3.27 -17.68 -5.45
N VAL A 57 4.60 -17.48 -5.45
CA VAL A 57 5.29 -16.64 -6.44
C VAL A 57 5.51 -17.34 -7.78
N LYS A 58 5.00 -18.55 -7.96
CA LYS A 58 5.07 -19.26 -9.24
C LYS A 58 3.81 -19.01 -10.09
N PRO A 59 3.95 -18.56 -11.34
CA PRO A 59 2.80 -18.25 -12.20
C PRO A 59 1.92 -19.47 -12.54
N ASP A 60 2.49 -20.68 -12.51
CA ASP A 60 1.81 -21.94 -12.88
C ASP A 60 0.93 -22.52 -11.76
N MET A 61 0.99 -21.94 -10.56
CA MET A 61 0.16 -22.38 -9.43
C MET A 61 -1.33 -22.11 -9.71
N SER A 62 -2.18 -23.12 -9.52
CA SER A 62 -3.62 -22.94 -9.68
C SER A 62 -4.16 -21.88 -8.73
N THR A 63 -5.15 -21.08 -9.17
CA THR A 63 -5.71 -20.00 -8.35
C THR A 63 -6.34 -20.51 -7.05
N ALA A 64 -6.93 -21.70 -7.04
CA ALA A 64 -7.50 -22.30 -5.83
C ALA A 64 -6.40 -22.63 -4.80
N SER A 65 -5.32 -23.30 -5.22
CA SER A 65 -4.21 -23.63 -4.34
C SER A 65 -3.43 -22.39 -3.88
N CYS A 66 -3.25 -21.42 -4.78
CA CYS A 66 -2.61 -20.15 -4.45
C CYS A 66 -3.40 -19.41 -3.37
N ARG A 67 -4.74 -19.34 -3.53
CA ARG A 67 -5.63 -18.75 -2.53
C ARG A 67 -5.50 -19.41 -1.17
N GLU A 68 -5.57 -20.74 -1.10
CA GLU A 68 -5.45 -21.49 0.15
C GLU A 68 -4.10 -21.20 0.84
N THR A 69 -3.03 -21.15 0.06
CA THR A 69 -1.68 -20.87 0.58
C THR A 69 -1.56 -19.42 1.07
N CYS A 70 -2.10 -18.45 0.33
CA CYS A 70 -2.17 -17.05 0.76
C CYS A 70 -3.03 -16.89 2.03
N GLU A 71 -4.14 -17.61 2.15
CA GLU A 71 -4.96 -17.61 3.36
C GLU A 71 -4.21 -18.18 4.55
N ARG A 72 -3.37 -19.22 4.35
CA ARG A 72 -2.51 -19.75 5.41
C ARG A 72 -1.44 -18.75 5.85
N ILE A 73 -0.74 -18.14 4.90
CA ILE A 73 0.25 -17.07 5.19
C ILE A 73 -0.43 -15.93 5.95
N GLY A 74 -1.60 -15.50 5.49
CA GLY A 74 -2.33 -14.41 6.12
C GLY A 74 -2.78 -14.70 7.55
N LYS A 75 -3.22 -15.93 7.84
CA LYS A 75 -3.51 -16.37 9.21
C LYS A 75 -2.27 -16.33 10.11
N ILE A 76 -1.11 -16.72 9.57
CA ILE A 76 0.16 -16.67 10.32
C ILE A 76 0.50 -15.21 10.63
N TRP A 77 0.58 -14.34 9.63
CA TRP A 77 0.91 -12.92 9.84
C TRP A 77 -0.09 -12.21 10.75
N GLY A 78 -1.39 -12.50 10.61
CA GLY A 78 -2.43 -11.94 11.50
C GLY A 78 -2.24 -12.32 12.97
N ALA A 79 -1.66 -13.49 13.27
CA ALA A 79 -1.37 -13.90 14.65
C ALA A 79 -0.25 -13.08 15.31
N TYR A 80 0.52 -12.32 14.52
CA TYR A 80 1.60 -11.43 14.97
C TYR A 80 1.16 -9.96 15.06
N GLN A 81 -0.10 -9.62 14.83
CA GLN A 81 -0.58 -8.23 14.82
C GLN A 81 -0.36 -7.50 16.17
N GLU A 82 -0.45 -8.20 17.30
CA GLU A 82 -0.18 -7.64 18.64
C GLU A 82 1.31 -7.43 18.93
N GLN A 83 2.18 -8.17 18.23
CA GLN A 83 3.65 -8.08 18.38
C GLN A 83 4.35 -8.14 17.01
N PRO A 84 4.11 -7.15 16.14
CA PRO A 84 4.56 -7.21 14.74
C PRO A 84 6.07 -7.06 14.61
N GLY A 85 6.75 -6.54 15.64
CA GLY A 85 8.22 -6.42 15.68
C GLY A 85 8.95 -7.77 15.60
N LEU A 86 8.28 -8.89 15.89
CA LEU A 86 8.84 -10.23 15.70
C LEU A 86 9.05 -10.60 14.22
N LEU A 87 8.34 -9.92 13.31
CA LEU A 87 8.47 -10.11 11.87
C LEU A 87 9.65 -9.33 11.28
N ASP A 88 10.12 -8.28 11.96
CA ASP A 88 11.12 -7.33 11.45
C ASP A 88 12.38 -7.98 10.87
N PRO A 89 13.00 -8.98 11.52
CA PRO A 89 14.20 -9.63 11.00
C PRO A 89 13.98 -10.38 9.68
N PHE A 90 12.72 -10.66 9.34
CA PHE A 90 12.33 -11.51 8.22
C PHE A 90 11.51 -10.77 7.15
N LEU A 91 11.29 -9.46 7.31
CA LEU A 91 10.47 -8.68 6.38
C LEU A 91 11.04 -8.69 4.96
N GLU A 92 12.36 -8.50 4.82
CA GLU A 92 13.04 -8.50 3.52
C GLU A 92 12.81 -9.84 2.81
N GLU A 93 13.10 -10.97 3.47
CA GLU A 93 12.94 -12.29 2.87
C GLU A 93 11.48 -12.65 2.52
N MET A 94 10.50 -12.00 3.15
CA MET A 94 9.09 -12.19 2.84
C MET A 94 8.60 -11.27 1.71
N ILE A 95 9.08 -10.02 1.66
CA ILE A 95 8.62 -8.99 0.72
C ILE A 95 9.29 -9.11 -0.64
N GLU A 96 10.60 -9.34 -0.67
CA GLU A 96 11.37 -9.45 -1.91
C GLU A 96 10.76 -10.43 -2.93
N PRO A 97 10.42 -11.69 -2.57
CA PRO A 97 9.87 -12.63 -3.55
C PRO A 97 8.49 -12.19 -4.07
N LEU A 98 7.66 -11.54 -3.23
CA LEU A 98 6.36 -11.02 -3.63
C LEU A 98 6.51 -9.85 -4.60
N MET A 99 7.38 -8.88 -4.28
CA MET A 99 7.63 -7.73 -5.14
C MET A 99 8.35 -8.12 -6.44
N ALA A 100 9.22 -9.13 -6.41
CA ALA A 100 9.83 -9.66 -7.63
C ALA A 100 8.79 -10.28 -8.57
N ALA A 101 7.81 -11.03 -8.05
CA ALA A 101 6.74 -11.61 -8.85
C ALA A 101 5.77 -10.53 -9.39
N ILE A 102 5.35 -9.58 -8.54
CA ILE A 102 4.49 -8.45 -8.95
C ILE A 102 5.20 -7.58 -9.98
N GLY A 103 6.45 -7.21 -9.71
CA GLY A 103 7.28 -6.40 -10.60
C GLY A 103 7.50 -7.11 -11.94
N GLY A 104 7.88 -8.39 -11.92
CA GLY A 104 8.05 -9.18 -13.15
C GLY A 104 6.80 -9.16 -14.05
N ALA A 105 5.62 -9.34 -13.46
CA ALA A 105 4.35 -9.27 -14.19
C ALA A 105 4.07 -7.88 -14.78
N VAL A 106 4.33 -6.83 -13.98
CA VAL A 106 4.16 -5.43 -14.39
C VAL A 106 5.13 -5.04 -15.49
N HIS A 107 6.38 -5.48 -15.44
CA HIS A 107 7.37 -5.18 -16.49
C HIS A 107 7.12 -5.95 -17.79
N GLU A 108 6.67 -7.20 -17.69
CA GLU A 108 6.42 -8.04 -18.87
C GLU A 108 5.18 -7.56 -19.65
N SER A 109 4.12 -7.17 -18.95
CA SER A 109 2.87 -6.72 -19.57
C SER A 109 2.16 -5.68 -18.69
N PRO A 110 2.62 -4.40 -18.69
CA PRO A 110 2.07 -3.38 -17.79
C PRO A 110 0.56 -3.17 -17.95
N LYS A 111 0.06 -3.27 -19.19
CA LYS A 111 -1.37 -3.10 -19.51
C LYS A 111 -2.23 -4.35 -19.27
N SER A 112 -1.60 -5.49 -18.99
CA SER A 112 -2.29 -6.73 -18.66
C SER A 112 -1.46 -7.65 -17.75
N PRO A 113 -1.07 -7.23 -16.54
CA PRO A 113 -0.12 -8.00 -15.73
C PRO A 113 -0.62 -9.41 -15.37
N LEU A 114 -1.95 -9.59 -15.36
CA LEU A 114 -2.60 -10.88 -15.13
C LEU A 114 -2.34 -11.93 -16.21
N THR A 115 -1.93 -11.54 -17.43
CA THR A 115 -1.57 -12.52 -18.47
C THR A 115 -0.26 -13.21 -18.13
N SER A 116 0.68 -12.48 -17.56
CA SER A 116 1.98 -13.00 -17.13
C SER A 116 1.89 -13.64 -15.74
N PHE A 117 1.05 -13.09 -14.85
CA PHE A 117 0.85 -13.62 -13.50
C PHE A 117 -0.63 -13.66 -13.09
N PRO A 118 -1.34 -14.78 -13.33
CA PRO A 118 -2.78 -14.88 -13.07
C PRO A 118 -3.20 -14.64 -11.61
N ASN A 119 -2.31 -14.90 -10.65
CA ASN A 119 -2.59 -14.77 -9.22
C ASN A 119 -2.15 -13.41 -8.62
N LEU A 120 -1.87 -12.39 -9.45
CA LEU A 120 -1.28 -11.10 -9.02
C LEU A 120 -2.08 -10.43 -7.90
N HIS A 121 -3.41 -10.48 -7.98
CA HIS A 121 -4.28 -9.87 -6.97
C HIS A 121 -4.17 -10.57 -5.61
N LEU A 122 -3.90 -11.88 -5.58
CA LEU A 122 -3.69 -12.61 -4.32
C LEU A 122 -2.37 -12.19 -3.67
N LEU A 123 -1.30 -12.05 -4.45
CA LEU A 123 0.00 -11.57 -3.97
C LEU A 123 -0.10 -10.11 -3.47
N SER A 124 -0.81 -9.27 -4.20
CA SER A 124 -1.05 -7.88 -3.78
C SER A 124 -1.91 -7.80 -2.52
N SER A 125 -2.83 -8.74 -2.32
CA SER A 125 -3.62 -8.84 -1.08
C SER A 125 -2.79 -9.28 0.11
N LEU A 126 -1.83 -10.20 -0.09
CA LEU A 126 -0.82 -10.52 0.93
C LEU A 126 0.03 -9.28 1.25
N MET A 127 0.48 -8.55 0.23
CA MET A 127 1.28 -7.34 0.43
C MET A 127 0.51 -6.32 1.28
N TYR A 128 -0.75 -6.06 0.93
CA TYR A 128 -1.62 -5.21 1.76
C TYR A 128 -1.76 -5.73 3.19
N LEU A 129 -1.99 -7.03 3.39
CA LEU A 129 -2.10 -7.60 4.74
C LEU A 129 -0.81 -7.38 5.56
N LEU A 130 0.36 -7.48 4.93
CA LEU A 130 1.61 -7.21 5.62
C LEU A 130 1.74 -5.71 5.97
N THR A 131 1.26 -4.80 5.11
CA THR A 131 1.22 -3.36 5.43
C THR A 131 0.23 -3.04 6.55
N THR A 132 -0.83 -3.82 6.76
CA THR A 132 -1.74 -3.63 7.90
C THR A 132 -1.16 -4.19 9.19
N VAL A 133 -0.52 -5.36 9.16
CA VAL A 133 0.10 -5.99 10.34
C VAL A 133 1.28 -5.15 10.84
N ARG A 134 2.22 -4.79 9.95
CA ARG A 134 3.47 -4.14 10.37
C ARG A 134 3.49 -2.62 10.18
N GLY A 135 2.67 -2.11 9.26
CA GLY A 135 2.63 -0.71 8.86
C GLY A 135 3.30 -0.47 7.51
N TYR A 136 2.61 0.28 6.64
CA TYR A 136 3.05 0.54 5.27
C TYR A 136 4.45 1.17 5.18
N LYS A 137 4.84 2.07 6.10
CA LYS A 137 6.16 2.73 6.08
C LYS A 137 7.31 1.75 6.27
N THR A 138 7.10 0.67 7.01
CA THR A 138 8.14 -0.34 7.25
C THR A 138 8.22 -1.29 6.07
N VAL A 139 7.07 -1.76 5.59
CA VAL A 139 6.97 -2.68 4.45
C VAL A 139 7.47 -2.03 3.15
N SER A 140 7.07 -0.79 2.86
CA SER A 140 7.43 -0.12 1.61
C SER A 140 8.93 0.13 1.44
N ARG A 141 9.71 0.13 2.54
CA ARG A 141 11.18 0.28 2.47
C ARG A 141 11.88 -0.85 1.72
N PHE A 142 11.24 -2.01 1.63
CA PHE A 142 11.75 -3.19 0.93
C PHE A 142 11.27 -3.25 -0.52
N PHE A 143 10.59 -2.22 -1.01
CA PHE A 143 10.13 -2.18 -2.41
C PHE A 143 11.30 -1.77 -3.32
N PRO A 144 11.34 -2.27 -4.57
CA PRO A 144 12.29 -1.78 -5.55
C PRO A 144 12.05 -0.28 -5.81
N HIS A 145 13.12 0.45 -6.09
CA HIS A 145 13.13 1.92 -6.12
C HIS A 145 13.87 2.47 -7.35
N GLU A 146 13.96 1.67 -8.41
CA GLU A 146 14.62 2.06 -9.65
C GLU A 146 13.71 3.00 -10.46
N ALA A 147 14.29 4.02 -11.09
CA ALA A 147 13.51 4.98 -11.88
C ALA A 147 12.76 4.30 -13.04
N ALA A 148 13.33 3.22 -13.59
CA ALA A 148 12.74 2.41 -14.66
C ALA A 148 11.42 1.71 -14.25
N ASP A 149 11.14 1.60 -12.95
CA ASP A 149 9.93 0.97 -12.44
C ASP A 149 8.72 1.89 -12.50
N LEU A 150 8.92 3.22 -12.53
CA LEU A 150 7.83 4.18 -12.36
C LEU A 150 6.77 4.09 -13.46
N GLU A 151 7.19 4.11 -14.73
CA GLU A 151 6.26 4.14 -15.86
C GLU A 151 5.49 2.82 -16.02
N PRO A 152 6.12 1.63 -15.98
CA PRO A 152 5.38 0.36 -15.97
C PRO A 152 4.40 0.25 -14.79
N CYS A 153 4.83 0.69 -13.59
CA CYS A 153 3.98 0.67 -12.40
C CYS A 153 2.76 1.59 -12.56
N LEU A 154 2.97 2.78 -13.14
CA LEU A 154 1.89 3.73 -13.44
C LEU A 154 0.90 3.16 -14.46
N GLU A 155 1.38 2.56 -15.56
CA GLU A 155 0.50 1.95 -16.56
C GLU A 155 -0.37 0.84 -15.95
N ALA A 156 0.22 -0.03 -15.13
CA ALA A 156 -0.53 -1.06 -14.42
C ALA A 156 -1.55 -0.47 -13.45
N ALA A 157 -1.18 0.59 -12.71
CA ALA A 157 -2.07 1.25 -11.77
C ALA A 157 -3.24 1.95 -12.46
N GLU A 158 -3.01 2.58 -13.62
CA GLU A 158 -4.07 3.19 -14.45
C GLU A 158 -5.06 2.13 -14.95
N VAL A 159 -4.58 0.96 -15.39
CA VAL A 159 -5.46 -0.16 -15.80
C VAL A 159 -6.31 -0.65 -14.63
N GLU A 160 -5.72 -0.84 -13.47
CA GLU A 160 -6.46 -1.26 -12.27
C GLU A 160 -7.50 -0.22 -11.85
N ALA A 161 -7.13 1.06 -11.85
CA ALA A 161 -8.03 2.17 -11.53
C ALA A 161 -9.19 2.29 -12.53
N ALA A 162 -8.94 2.07 -13.82
CA ALA A 162 -9.95 2.10 -14.87
C ALA A 162 -10.90 0.90 -14.80
N SER A 163 -10.45 -0.25 -14.29
CA SER A 163 -11.30 -1.44 -14.15
C SER A 163 -12.48 -1.20 -13.19
N GLY A 164 -12.31 -0.32 -12.20
CA GLY A 164 -13.32 -0.01 -11.18
C GLY A 164 -13.75 -1.21 -10.33
N LYS A 165 -13.02 -2.33 -10.37
CA LYS A 165 -13.39 -3.56 -9.68
C LYS A 165 -13.03 -3.46 -8.20
N THR A 166 -14.01 -3.71 -7.34
CA THR A 166 -13.79 -3.79 -5.89
C THR A 166 -12.84 -4.93 -5.50
N GLU A 167 -12.57 -5.90 -6.36
CA GLU A 167 -11.68 -7.01 -6.02
C GLU A 167 -10.19 -6.70 -6.23
N THR A 168 -9.86 -5.61 -6.93
CA THR A 168 -8.47 -5.32 -7.34
C THR A 168 -7.84 -4.13 -6.61
N TRP A 169 -8.55 -3.53 -5.66
CA TRP A 169 -8.04 -2.35 -4.93
C TRP A 169 -6.72 -2.62 -4.19
N SER A 170 -6.46 -3.86 -3.76
CA SER A 170 -5.20 -4.23 -3.08
C SER A 170 -4.01 -4.18 -4.05
N THR A 171 -4.25 -4.47 -5.33
CA THR A 171 -3.27 -4.31 -6.41
C THR A 171 -3.01 -2.85 -6.66
N LEU A 172 -4.06 -2.05 -6.87
CA LEU A 172 -3.92 -0.61 -7.04
C LEU A 172 -3.23 0.05 -5.84
N TYR A 173 -3.56 -0.36 -4.62
CA TYR A 173 -2.91 0.09 -3.39
C TYR A 173 -1.41 -0.24 -3.40
N THR A 174 -1.05 -1.49 -3.72
CA THR A 174 0.35 -1.94 -3.74
C THR A 174 1.17 -1.19 -4.80
N LEU A 175 0.63 -1.04 -6.00
CA LEU A 175 1.26 -0.26 -7.08
C LEU A 175 1.41 1.22 -6.68
N THR A 176 0.39 1.80 -6.03
CA THR A 176 0.44 3.19 -5.56
C THR A 176 1.52 3.40 -4.50
N LEU A 177 1.69 2.45 -3.57
CA LEU A 177 2.79 2.47 -2.61
C LEU A 177 4.15 2.31 -3.30
N TRP A 178 4.24 1.46 -4.30
CA TRP A 178 5.48 1.27 -5.06
C TRP A 178 5.89 2.54 -5.80
N MET A 179 4.97 3.19 -6.51
CA MET A 179 5.24 4.49 -7.14
C MET A 179 5.70 5.53 -6.13
N GLY A 180 5.06 5.62 -4.96
CA GLY A 180 5.48 6.58 -3.93
C GLY A 180 6.88 6.31 -3.38
N MET A 181 7.36 5.05 -3.40
CA MET A 181 8.76 4.73 -3.10
C MET A 181 9.69 5.16 -4.21
N VAL A 182 9.38 4.85 -5.47
CA VAL A 182 10.20 5.26 -6.63
C VAL A 182 10.31 6.78 -6.72
N LEU A 183 9.23 7.52 -6.43
CA LEU A 183 9.21 8.99 -6.46
C LEU A 183 10.16 9.65 -5.45
N LEU A 184 10.65 8.93 -4.43
CA LEU A 184 11.68 9.40 -3.50
C LEU A 184 13.10 9.34 -4.09
N THR A 185 13.33 8.53 -5.12
CA THR A 185 14.64 8.35 -5.75
C THR A 185 15.02 9.60 -6.57
N PRO A 186 16.29 10.05 -6.51
CA PRO A 186 16.74 11.23 -7.23
C PRO A 186 16.94 10.93 -8.73
N PHE A 187 15.95 11.29 -9.54
CA PHE A 187 16.00 11.34 -11.01
C PHE A 187 15.06 12.44 -11.51
N ASP A 188 15.08 12.77 -12.79
CA ASP A 188 14.14 13.72 -13.41
C ASP A 188 13.01 12.95 -14.10
N LEU A 189 11.74 13.29 -13.84
CA LEU A 189 10.60 12.65 -14.50
C LEU A 189 10.69 12.77 -16.03
N GLN A 190 11.24 13.86 -16.55
CA GLN A 190 11.43 14.03 -18.00
C GLN A 190 12.44 13.04 -18.60
N SER A 191 13.37 12.52 -17.79
CA SER A 191 14.41 11.61 -18.28
C SER A 191 13.90 10.20 -18.59
N ILE A 192 12.75 9.82 -18.02
CA ILE A 192 12.12 8.51 -18.19
C ILE A 192 10.72 8.61 -18.81
N ASP A 193 10.28 9.81 -19.19
CA ASP A 193 9.01 10.01 -19.89
C ASP A 193 9.16 9.47 -21.31
N SER A 194 8.54 8.31 -21.59
CA SER A 194 8.53 7.71 -22.92
C SER A 194 7.73 8.53 -23.95
N GLY A 195 7.07 9.61 -23.51
CA GLY A 195 6.25 10.50 -24.34
C GLY A 195 4.83 9.96 -24.55
N GLY A 196 3.93 10.87 -24.93
CA GLY A 196 2.52 10.55 -25.15
C GLY A 196 1.66 11.80 -25.23
N ASP A 197 0.35 11.62 -25.21
CA ASP A 197 -0.62 12.74 -25.22
C ASP A 197 -0.56 13.57 -23.91
N LYS A 198 -0.16 12.94 -22.80
CA LYS A 198 0.04 13.56 -21.49
C LYS A 198 1.42 13.23 -20.96
N SER A 199 2.03 14.19 -20.25
CA SER A 199 3.30 13.95 -19.58
C SER A 199 3.17 12.91 -18.48
N LEU A 200 4.28 12.23 -18.15
CA LEU A 200 4.33 11.30 -17.03
C LEU A 200 3.88 11.96 -15.72
N SER A 201 4.27 13.22 -15.51
CA SER A 201 3.89 14.03 -14.35
C SER A 201 2.37 14.24 -14.27
N ASP A 202 1.72 14.59 -15.39
CA ASP A 202 0.27 14.82 -15.42
C ASP A 202 -0.51 13.52 -15.14
N ARG A 203 -0.04 12.40 -15.69
CA ARG A 203 -0.64 11.08 -15.48
C ARG A 203 -0.59 10.64 -14.01
N ILE A 204 0.57 10.83 -13.35
CA ILE A 204 0.73 10.55 -11.91
C ILE A 204 -0.24 11.42 -11.09
N LEU A 205 -0.34 12.70 -11.42
CA LEU A 205 -1.25 13.62 -10.75
C LEU A 205 -2.71 13.19 -10.93
N GLU A 206 -3.13 12.87 -12.16
CA GLU A 206 -4.49 12.42 -12.46
C GLU A 206 -4.86 11.14 -11.70
N LEU A 207 -4.00 10.13 -11.72
CA LEU A 207 -4.20 8.89 -10.99
C LEU A 207 -4.30 9.14 -9.47
N GLY A 208 -3.41 9.96 -8.93
CA GLY A 208 -3.43 10.34 -7.52
C GLY A 208 -4.73 11.05 -7.12
N LEU A 209 -5.18 12.03 -7.92
CA LEU A 209 -6.43 12.76 -7.67
C LEU A 209 -7.67 11.87 -7.78
N GLN A 210 -7.67 10.91 -8.72
CA GLN A 210 -8.71 9.89 -8.81
C GLN A 210 -8.72 9.02 -7.55
N GLY A 211 -7.54 8.57 -7.11
CA GLY A 211 -7.38 7.76 -5.90
C GLY A 211 -7.83 8.46 -4.62
N LEU A 212 -7.65 9.78 -4.51
CA LEU A 212 -8.16 10.57 -3.38
C LEU A 212 -9.69 10.51 -3.22
N ARG A 213 -10.43 10.21 -4.29
CA ARG A 213 -11.89 10.05 -4.28
C ARG A 213 -12.33 8.62 -3.94
N SER A 214 -11.39 7.67 -3.83
CA SER A 214 -11.70 6.28 -3.52
C SER A 214 -12.22 6.13 -2.10
N THR A 215 -13.12 5.17 -1.89
CA THR A 215 -13.60 4.75 -0.57
C THR A 215 -12.71 3.66 0.06
N SER A 216 -11.76 3.10 -0.69
CA SER A 216 -10.83 2.08 -0.21
C SER A 216 -9.56 2.70 0.42
N ARG A 217 -8.70 1.83 0.99
CA ARG A 217 -7.36 2.22 1.48
C ARG A 217 -6.42 2.77 0.41
N THR A 218 -6.78 2.62 -0.87
CA THR A 218 -6.09 3.27 -1.99
C THR A 218 -6.04 4.79 -1.80
N ARG A 219 -7.07 5.40 -1.19
CA ARG A 219 -7.08 6.85 -0.90
C ARG A 219 -5.86 7.30 -0.11
N ASP A 220 -5.51 6.56 0.93
CA ASP A 220 -4.40 6.91 1.82
C ASP A 220 -3.05 6.69 1.12
N ALA A 221 -2.94 5.63 0.32
CA ALA A 221 -1.77 5.39 -0.53
C ALA A 221 -1.59 6.50 -1.59
N SER A 222 -2.68 6.95 -2.23
CA SER A 222 -2.64 8.03 -3.22
C SER A 222 -2.26 9.36 -2.58
N ALA A 223 -2.79 9.67 -1.39
CA ALA A 223 -2.39 10.86 -0.64
C ALA A 223 -0.89 10.84 -0.30
N TRP A 224 -0.39 9.68 0.14
CA TRP A 224 1.04 9.51 0.44
C TRP A 224 1.92 9.63 -0.80
N MET A 225 1.54 8.98 -1.91
CA MET A 225 2.24 9.08 -3.20
C MET A 225 2.27 10.52 -3.72
N LEU A 226 1.13 11.23 -3.70
CA LEU A 226 1.04 12.63 -4.10
C LEU A 226 1.91 13.53 -3.22
N ALA A 227 1.97 13.28 -1.92
CA ALA A 227 2.87 14.01 -1.04
C ALA A 227 4.33 13.82 -1.46
N LYS A 228 4.74 12.63 -1.93
CA LYS A 228 6.09 12.41 -2.45
C LYS A 228 6.31 13.12 -3.77
N PHE A 229 5.37 12.98 -4.69
CA PHE A 229 5.36 13.65 -5.99
C PHE A 229 5.55 15.17 -5.85
N PHE A 230 4.74 15.85 -5.03
CA PHE A 230 4.83 17.30 -4.85
C PHE A 230 6.12 17.77 -4.18
N THR A 231 6.80 16.92 -3.41
CA THR A 231 8.08 17.25 -2.77
C THR A 231 9.28 17.08 -3.69
N ARG A 232 9.10 16.57 -4.91
CA ARG A 232 10.22 16.39 -5.85
C ARG A 232 10.70 17.75 -6.40
N PRO A 233 12.01 17.94 -6.59
CA PRO A 233 12.55 19.22 -7.07
C PRO A 233 12.07 19.61 -8.47
N ASP A 234 11.98 18.65 -9.40
CA ASP A 234 11.49 18.82 -10.77
C ASP A 234 10.02 19.27 -10.81
N VAL A 235 9.16 18.58 -10.05
CA VAL A 235 7.72 18.89 -9.90
C VAL A 235 7.49 20.23 -9.21
N THR A 236 8.26 20.53 -8.17
CA THR A 236 8.18 21.80 -7.44
C THR A 236 8.57 22.98 -8.35
N SER A 237 9.65 22.82 -9.12
CA SER A 237 10.14 23.85 -10.04
C SER A 237 9.17 24.10 -11.20
N ALA A 238 8.45 23.07 -11.64
CA ALA A 238 7.37 23.20 -12.62
C ALA A 238 6.10 23.89 -12.09
N GLY A 239 6.03 24.18 -10.77
CA GLY A 239 4.90 24.87 -10.16
C GLY A 239 3.65 24.01 -9.95
N ALA A 240 3.76 22.68 -10.10
CA ALA A 240 2.61 21.78 -10.02
C ALA A 240 1.86 21.87 -8.67
N LEU A 241 2.60 22.04 -7.55
CA LEU A 241 1.99 22.23 -6.24
C LEU A 241 1.17 23.53 -6.16
N GLN A 242 1.66 24.63 -6.74
CA GLN A 242 0.93 25.90 -6.74
C GLN A 242 -0.34 25.83 -7.60
N SER A 243 -0.24 25.17 -8.76
CA SER A 243 -1.41 24.90 -9.61
C SER A 243 -2.45 24.06 -8.88
N PHE A 244 -2.00 23.00 -8.18
CA PHE A 244 -2.88 22.16 -7.36
C PHE A 244 -3.55 22.95 -6.23
N LEU A 245 -2.79 23.76 -5.47
CA LEU A 245 -3.35 24.58 -4.39
C LEU A 245 -4.37 25.60 -4.92
N THR A 246 -4.10 26.23 -6.06
CA THR A 246 -5.03 27.15 -6.71
C THR A 246 -6.33 26.44 -7.09
N TRP A 247 -6.22 25.28 -7.74
CA TRP A 247 -7.38 24.43 -8.07
C TRP A 247 -8.17 24.01 -6.82
N THR A 248 -7.50 23.58 -5.74
CA THR A 248 -8.20 23.20 -4.50
C THR A 248 -8.98 24.37 -3.91
N LYS A 249 -8.40 25.58 -3.94
CA LYS A 249 -9.06 26.79 -3.45
C LYS A 249 -10.31 27.12 -4.27
N GLU A 250 -10.25 26.97 -5.59
CA GLU A 250 -11.39 27.19 -6.49
C GLU A 250 -12.50 26.16 -6.29
N VAL A 251 -12.15 24.88 -6.07
CA VAL A 251 -13.12 23.81 -5.84
C VAL A 251 -13.77 23.91 -4.45
N TRP A 252 -13.02 24.31 -3.43
CA TRP A 252 -13.50 24.34 -2.04
C TRP A 252 -14.05 25.70 -1.59
N SER A 253 -13.71 26.79 -2.26
CA SER A 253 -14.36 28.07 -2.00
C SER A 253 -15.68 28.08 -2.76
N PRO A 254 -16.85 28.17 -2.10
CA PRO A 254 -18.10 28.42 -2.81
C PRO A 254 -17.95 29.71 -3.64
N PRO A 255 -18.63 29.85 -4.79
CA PRO A 255 -18.70 31.13 -5.46
C PRO A 255 -19.17 32.15 -4.42
N VAL A 256 -18.40 33.22 -4.22
CA VAL A 256 -18.92 34.34 -3.44
C VAL A 256 -20.11 34.83 -4.24
N ASP A 257 -21.32 34.58 -3.75
CA ASP A 257 -22.53 35.15 -4.31
C ASP A 257 -22.33 36.66 -4.30
N ALA A 258 -21.96 37.21 -5.45
CA ALA A 258 -22.00 38.63 -5.72
C ALA A 258 -23.49 39.00 -5.88
N ASN A 259 -24.23 38.98 -4.78
CA ASN A 259 -25.61 39.48 -4.71
C ASN A 259 -25.92 39.96 -3.29
N GLY A 260 -25.91 41.28 -3.11
CA GLY A 260 -26.57 41.98 -2.01
C GLY A 260 -25.72 43.03 -1.32
#